data_AF-A0A835IP59-F1
#
_entry.id   AF-A0A835IP59-F1
#
_cell.length_a   1.000
_cell.length_b   1.000
_cell.length_c   1.000
_cell.angle_alpha   90.00
_cell.angle_beta   90.00
_cell.angle_gamma   90.00
#
_symmetry.space_group_name_H-M   'P 1'
#
loop_
_entity.id
_entity.type
_entity.pdbx_description
1 polymer ?
#
loop_
_entity_poly.entity_id
_entity_poly.type
_entity_poly.pdbx_seq_one_letter_code
_entity_poly.pdbx_strand_id
1 'polypeptide(L)'
;MCVMKEQIKSLNLLESEELYLCKLSLYSADAQRVEAWQNGGVPPNDEIRRAQLEAISRRLQAFCLTLSRLPTFRRRYIEVVKALVEEAQKQWRELDDRGSIDAAL
;
A
#
# COMPACT_ATOMS: atom_id res chain seq x y z
N MET A 1 17.46 -7.04 12.10
CA MET A 1 16.03 -7.15 11.72
C MET A 1 15.93 -6.86 10.23
N CYS A 2 15.70 -7.88 9.39
CA CYS A 2 15.67 -7.67 7.94
C CYS A 2 14.34 -7.02 7.55
N VAL A 3 14.40 -5.80 7.01
CA VAL A 3 13.24 -5.09 6.46
C VAL A 3 12.67 -5.93 5.32
N MET A 4 11.35 -6.06 5.21
CA MET A 4 10.67 -6.88 4.19
C MET A 4 11.25 -6.68 2.77
N LYS A 5 11.61 -5.43 2.44
CA LYS A 5 12.32 -5.02 1.22
C LYS A 5 13.62 -5.81 0.98
N GLU A 6 14.47 -5.93 1.99
CA GLU A 6 15.76 -6.62 1.87
C GLU A 6 15.59 -8.13 1.74
N GLN A 7 14.55 -8.69 2.35
CA GLN A 7 14.21 -10.11 2.14
C GLN A 7 13.75 -10.37 0.71
N ILE A 8 12.87 -9.52 0.15
CA ILE A 8 12.44 -9.66 -1.24
C ILE A 8 13.64 -9.55 -2.19
N LYS A 9 14.51 -8.55 -2.00
CA LYS A 9 15.74 -8.39 -2.81
C LYS A 9 16.63 -9.63 -2.75
N SER A 10 16.80 -10.23 -1.56
CA SER A 10 17.67 -11.39 -1.40
C SER A 10 17.22 -12.64 -2.16
N LEU A 11 15.96 -12.70 -2.62
CA LEU A 11 15.45 -13.81 -3.41
C LEU A 11 15.97 -13.81 -4.86
N ASN A 12 16.47 -12.65 -5.34
CA ASN A 12 16.87 -12.44 -6.74
C ASN A 12 15.79 -12.96 -7.70
N LEU A 13 14.61 -12.34 -7.63
CA LEU A 13 13.45 -12.77 -8.41
C LEU A 13 13.67 -12.52 -9.91
N LEU A 14 13.22 -13.46 -10.73
CA LEU A 14 13.04 -13.23 -12.15
C LEU A 14 11.79 -12.36 -12.36
N GLU A 15 11.72 -11.64 -13.48
CA GLU A 15 10.57 -10.78 -13.81
C GLU A 15 9.22 -11.53 -13.72
N SER A 16 9.16 -12.78 -14.21
CA SER A 16 7.97 -13.62 -14.10
C SER A 16 7.60 -13.98 -12.65
N GLU A 17 8.59 -14.16 -11.77
CA GLU A 17 8.39 -14.43 -10.35
C GLU A 17 7.94 -13.17 -9.60
N GLU A 18 8.46 -11.99 -9.97
CA GLU A 18 7.99 -10.71 -9.44
C GLU A 18 6.53 -10.47 -9.78
N LEU A 19 6.16 -10.71 -11.04
CA LEU A 19 4.77 -10.61 -11.51
C LEU A 19 3.87 -11.64 -10.81
N TYR A 20 4.35 -12.86 -10.57
CA TYR A 20 3.62 -13.88 -9.82
C TYR A 20 3.44 -13.49 -8.34
N LEU A 21 4.50 -13.00 -7.69
CA LEU A 21 4.43 -12.50 -6.32
C LEU A 21 3.46 -11.32 -6.19
N CYS A 22 3.37 -10.47 -7.22
CA CYS A 22 2.40 -9.38 -7.28
C CYS A 22 0.96 -9.92 -7.28
N LYS A 23 0.64 -10.96 -8.07
CA LYS A 23 -0.69 -11.62 -8.05
C LYS A 23 -1.04 -12.13 -6.66
N LEU A 24 -0.13 -12.89 -6.05
CA LEU A 24 -0.32 -13.48 -4.73
C LEU A 24 -0.57 -12.40 -3.68
N SER A 25 0.19 -11.31 -3.74
CA SER A 25 0.11 -10.21 -2.77
C SER A 25 -1.20 -9.43 -2.91
N LEU A 26 -1.65 -9.17 -4.14
CA LEU A 26 -2.85 -8.37 -4.41
C LEU A 26 -4.14 -9.12 -4.07
N TYR A 27 -4.21 -10.40 -4.41
CA TYR A 27 -5.44 -11.19 -4.28
C TYR A 27 -5.48 -12.09 -3.05
N SER A 28 -4.61 -11.87 -2.07
CA SER A 28 -4.56 -12.68 -0.85
C SER A 28 -4.47 -14.19 -1.12
N ALA A 29 -3.80 -14.57 -2.21
CA ALA A 29 -3.73 -15.93 -2.73
C ALA A 29 -5.09 -16.59 -3.09
N ASP A 30 -6.13 -15.80 -3.41
CA ASP A 30 -7.36 -16.29 -4.03
C ASP A 30 -7.04 -16.94 -5.38
N ALA A 31 -7.16 -18.26 -5.44
CA ALA A 31 -6.74 -19.05 -6.60
C ALA A 31 -7.45 -18.62 -7.90
N GLN A 32 -8.76 -18.36 -7.84
CA GLN A 32 -9.52 -17.97 -9.03
C GLN A 32 -9.07 -16.61 -9.55
N ARG A 33 -8.84 -15.63 -8.66
CA ARG A 33 -8.42 -14.28 -9.05
C ARG A 33 -6.96 -14.24 -9.51
N VAL A 34 -6.10 -15.03 -8.88
CA VAL A 34 -4.69 -15.19 -9.29
C VAL A 34 -4.58 -15.83 -10.67
N GLU A 35 -5.39 -16.85 -10.95
CA GLU A 35 -5.42 -17.52 -12.26
C GLU A 35 -6.03 -16.63 -13.34
N ALA A 36 -7.12 -15.91 -13.04
CA ALA A 36 -7.78 -15.03 -14.00
C ALA A 36 -6.92 -13.84 -14.44
N TRP A 37 -5.95 -13.40 -13.61
CA TRP A 37 -5.13 -12.25 -13.94
C TRP A 37 -3.97 -12.59 -14.88
N GLN A 38 -4.08 -12.19 -16.14
CA GLN A 38 -3.07 -12.44 -17.17
C GLN A 38 -1.98 -11.36 -17.21
N ASN A 39 -1.24 -11.16 -16.11
CA ASN A 39 -0.14 -10.18 -16.04
C ASN A 39 1.24 -10.74 -16.49
N GLY A 40 1.31 -11.95 -17.02
CA GLY A 40 2.56 -12.63 -17.39
C GLY A 40 3.28 -13.36 -16.23
N GLY A 41 2.84 -13.19 -14.99
CA GLY A 41 3.35 -13.90 -13.83
C GLY A 41 2.85 -15.35 -13.79
N VAL A 42 3.79 -16.30 -13.69
CA VAL A 42 3.51 -17.74 -13.65
C VAL A 42 4.12 -18.37 -12.40
N PRO A 43 3.47 -19.38 -11.79
CA PRO A 43 4.04 -20.10 -10.67
C PRO A 43 5.34 -20.80 -11.07
N PRO A 44 6.41 -20.73 -10.27
CA PRO A 44 7.62 -21.52 -10.51
C PRO A 44 7.31 -23.02 -10.57
N ASN A 45 8.02 -23.74 -11.44
CA ASN A 45 7.93 -25.21 -11.52
C ASN A 45 8.53 -25.88 -10.28
N ASP A 46 9.56 -25.27 -9.69
CA ASP A 46 10.14 -25.71 -8.42
C ASP A 46 9.17 -25.41 -7.27
N GLU A 47 8.72 -26.47 -6.59
CA GLU A 47 7.80 -26.41 -5.46
C GLU A 47 8.38 -25.61 -4.28
N ILE A 48 9.69 -25.73 -4.03
CA ILE A 48 10.35 -25.00 -2.94
C ILE A 48 10.33 -23.51 -3.26
N ARG A 49 10.69 -23.14 -4.48
CA ARG A 49 10.67 -21.75 -4.94
C ARG A 49 9.26 -21.16 -4.89
N ARG A 50 8.25 -21.91 -5.33
CA ARG A 50 6.84 -21.51 -5.25
C ARG A 50 6.40 -21.27 -3.80
N ALA A 51 6.70 -22.21 -2.90
CA ALA A 51 6.38 -22.10 -1.49
C ALA A 51 7.06 -20.89 -0.82
N GLN A 52 8.29 -20.56 -1.23
CA GLN A 52 8.98 -19.35 -0.77
C GLN A 52 8.24 -18.06 -1.16
N LEU A 53 7.79 -17.95 -2.41
CA LEU A 53 7.03 -16.79 -2.89
C LEU A 53 5.69 -16.65 -2.15
N GLU A 54 4.98 -17.75 -1.96
CA GLU A 54 3.73 -17.76 -1.20
C GLU A 54 3.93 -17.37 0.27
N ALA A 55 5.01 -17.85 0.91
CA ALA A 55 5.34 -17.48 2.28
C ALA A 55 5.62 -15.98 2.42
N ILE A 56 6.32 -15.39 1.44
CA ILE A 56 6.61 -13.97 1.40
C ILE A 56 5.36 -13.14 1.15
N SER A 57 4.48 -13.59 0.25
CA SER A 57 3.17 -12.97 0.02
C SER A 57 2.34 -12.93 1.31
N ARG A 58 2.26 -14.03 2.07
CA ARG A 58 1.52 -14.08 3.34
C ARG A 58 2.08 -13.07 4.36
N ARG A 59 3.41 -12.93 4.43
CA ARG A 59 4.06 -11.96 5.31
C ARG A 59 3.76 -10.52 4.90
N LEU A 60 3.75 -10.22 3.60
CA LEU A 60 3.33 -8.91 3.07
C LEU A 60 1.88 -8.60 3.43
N GLN A 61 0.97 -9.56 3.25
CA GLN A 61 -0.44 -9.39 3.61
C GLN A 61 -0.61 -9.14 5.12
N ALA A 62 0.07 -9.93 5.96
CA ALA A 62 0.06 -9.71 7.41
C ALA A 62 0.61 -8.33 7.81
N PHE A 63 1.63 -7.85 7.10
CA PHE A 63 2.16 -6.51 7.28
C PHE A 63 1.12 -5.44 6.89
N CYS A 64 0.43 -5.59 5.76
CA CYS A 64 -0.64 -4.70 5.33
C CYS A 64 -1.80 -4.66 6.35
N LEU A 65 -2.21 -5.81 6.90
CA LEU A 65 -3.27 -5.91 7.91
C LEU A 65 -2.92 -5.22 9.23
N THR A 66 -1.63 -5.16 9.57
CA THR A 66 -1.14 -4.54 10.82
C THR A 66 -0.58 -3.14 10.61
N LEU A 67 -0.50 -2.65 9.36
CA LEU A 67 0.12 -1.39 9.01
C LEU A 67 -0.52 -0.21 9.74
N SER A 68 -1.84 -0.24 9.88
CA SER A 68 -2.62 0.78 10.61
C SER A 68 -2.32 0.86 12.11
N ARG A 69 -1.79 -0.23 12.69
CA ARG A 69 -1.42 -0.32 14.10
C ARG A 69 0.01 0.16 14.37
N LEU A 70 0.81 0.39 13.32
CA LEU A 70 2.16 0.90 13.48
C LEU A 70 2.11 2.36 13.96
N PRO A 71 2.94 2.74 14.95
CA PRO A 71 2.95 4.11 15.47
C PRO A 71 3.27 5.16 14.39
N THR A 72 4.00 4.75 13.35
CA THR A 72 4.28 5.57 12.15
C THR A 72 3.03 5.85 11.32
N PHE A 73 2.10 4.89 11.19
CA PHE A 73 0.83 5.12 10.50
C PHE A 73 -0.02 6.12 11.27
N ARG A 74 -0.14 5.97 12.59
CA ARG A 74 -0.88 6.92 13.43
C ARG A 74 -0.31 8.34 13.32
N ARG A 75 1.02 8.50 13.34
CA ARG A 75 1.69 9.80 13.13
C ARG A 75 1.32 10.39 11.77
N ARG A 76 1.47 9.61 10.70
CA ARG A 76 1.18 10.07 9.33
C ARG A 76 -0.30 10.41 9.13
N TYR A 77 -1.21 9.65 9.74
CA TYR A 77 -2.63 9.95 9.76
C TYR A 77 -2.90 11.30 10.45
N ILE A 78 -2.31 11.53 11.62
CA ILE A 78 -2.45 12.80 12.34
C ILE A 78 -1.92 13.97 11.50
N GLU A 79 -0.77 13.81 10.85
CA GLU A 79 -0.19 14.84 9.97
C GLU A 79 -1.11 15.19 8.79
N VAL A 80 -1.68 14.18 8.13
CA VAL A 80 -2.64 14.38 7.03
C VAL A 80 -3.89 15.09 7.52
N VAL A 81 -4.47 14.66 8.65
CA VAL A 81 -5.66 15.29 9.22
C VAL A 81 -5.39 16.75 9.58
N LYS A 82 -4.24 17.05 10.19
CA LYS A 82 -3.84 18.43 10.50
C LYS A 82 -3.78 19.31 9.25
N ALA A 83 -3.10 18.83 8.20
CA ALA A 83 -3.00 19.58 6.94
C ALA A 83 -4.37 19.86 6.31
N LEU A 84 -5.30 18.89 6.36
CA LEU A 84 -6.66 19.07 5.87
C LEU A 84 -7.45 20.10 6.69
N VAL A 85 -7.32 20.07 8.02
CA VAL A 85 -7.98 21.04 8.91
C VAL A 85 -7.44 22.45 8.69
N GLU A 86 -6.12 22.60 8.57
CA GLU A 86 -5.47 23.89 8.30
C GLU A 86 -5.93 24.48 6.96
N GLU A 87 -6.01 23.65 5.92
CA GLU A 87 -6.50 24.06 4.60
C GLU A 87 -7.98 24.46 4.65
N ALA A 88 -8.83 23.68 5.32
CA ALA A 88 -10.24 24.02 5.48
C ALA A 88 -10.44 25.33 6.25
N GLN A 89 -9.64 25.58 7.30
CA GLN A 89 -9.66 26.84 8.05
C GLN A 89 -9.18 28.03 7.24
N LYS A 90 -8.21 27.82 6.34
CA LYS A 90 -7.73 28.85 5.44
C LYS A 90 -8.82 29.23 4.44
N GLN A 91 -9.45 28.24 3.81
CA GLN A 91 -10.57 28.46 2.88
C GLN A 91 -11.74 29.17 3.56
N TRP A 92 -12.08 28.79 4.79
CA TRP A 92 -13.14 29.46 5.55
C TRP A 92 -12.83 30.93 5.82
N ARG A 93 -11.58 31.25 6.21
CA ARG A 93 -11.14 32.64 6.42
C ARG A 93 -11.18 33.46 5.13
N GLU A 94 -10.73 32.90 4.02
CA GLU A 94 -10.78 33.58 2.70
C GLU A 94 -12.21 33.82 2.20
N LEU A 95 -13.19 33.03 2.63
CA LEU A 95 -14.60 33.24 2.32
C LEU A 95 -15.21 34.33 3.20
N ASP A 96 -14.88 34.34 4.49
CA ASP A 96 -15.34 35.36 5.45
C ASP A 96 -14.80 36.76 5.09
N ASP A 97 -13.52 36.85 4.73
CA ASP A 97 -12.89 38.09 4.26
C ASP A 97 -13.55 38.62 2.97
N ARG A 98 -13.92 37.74 2.04
CA ARG A 98 -14.62 38.12 0.79
C ARG A 98 -16.05 38.59 1.06
N GLY A 99 -16.80 37.88 1.91
CA GLY A 99 -18.16 38.28 2.28
C GLY A 99 -18.19 39.62 3.03
N SER A 100 -17.17 39.92 3.82
CA SER A 100 -17.01 41.21 4.51
C SER A 100 -16.69 42.36 3.55
N ILE A 101 -15.90 42.11 2.50
CA ILE A 101 -15.63 43.09 1.43
C ILE A 101 -16.90 43.38 0.62
N ASP A 102 -17.63 42.34 0.22
CA ASP A 102 -18.85 42.49 -0.59
C ASP A 102 -20.00 43.16 0.20
N ALA A 103 -20.04 43.03 1.53
CA ALA A 103 -21.01 43.73 2.38
C ALA A 103 -20.65 45.20 2.68
N ALA A 104 -19.43 45.63 2.38
CA ALA A 104 -18.94 46.99 2.62
C ALA A 104 -19.00 47.90 1.36
N LEU A 105 -19.38 47.36 0.20
CA LEU A 105 -19.60 48.06 -1.07
C LEU A 105 -21.10 48.29 -1.32
#